data_AF-A0A560MAH1-F1
#
_entry.id   AF-A0A560MAH1-F1
#
_cell.length_a   1.000
_cell.length_b   1.000
_cell.length_c   1.000
_cell.angle_alpha   90.00
_cell.angle_beta   90.00
_cell.angle_gamma   90.00
#
_symmetry.space_group_name_H-M   'P 1'
#
loop_
_entity.id
_entity.type
_entity.pdbx_description
1 polymer ?
#
loop_
_entity_poly.entity_id
_entity_poly.type
_entity_poly.pdbx_seq_one_letter_code
_entity_poly.pdbx_strand_id
1 'polypeptide(L)'
;MAEKVKEVQEAQGADFGVFDAFLKAQEDGISVDIVAPNNKPIGLQIVVCGPDSDRMQKAMIEVASEFAAEAAKRDDLGDEPPDAADKRMIAILAKASISWGPKDPIVDGVPLAFNEANVKLLLTKYRFVRDQLEFKAKRRTSFMQG
;
A
#
# COMPACT_ATOMS: atom_id res chain seq x y z
N MET A 1 -30.76 11.24 -52.22
CA MET A 1 -29.44 10.82 -51.71
C MET A 1 -28.78 12.03 -51.08
N ALA A 2 -28.58 12.03 -49.78
CA ALA A 2 -27.65 12.89 -49.04
C ALA A 2 -27.72 12.47 -47.57
N GLU A 3 -27.11 11.33 -47.28
CA GLU A 3 -26.87 10.90 -45.90
C GLU A 3 -25.80 11.82 -45.33
N LYS A 4 -26.18 12.66 -44.37
CA LYS A 4 -25.22 13.49 -43.63
C LYS A 4 -24.40 12.55 -42.75
N VAL A 5 -23.20 12.24 -43.23
CA VAL A 5 -22.11 11.67 -42.42
C VAL A 5 -21.92 12.60 -41.23
N LYS A 6 -22.25 12.14 -40.02
CA LYS A 6 -21.86 12.82 -38.80
C LYS A 6 -20.35 12.63 -38.65
N GLU A 7 -19.59 13.68 -38.96
CA GLU A 7 -18.22 13.80 -38.51
C GLU A 7 -18.20 13.61 -37.00
N VAL A 8 -17.61 12.51 -36.54
CA VAL A 8 -17.25 12.33 -35.15
C VAL A 8 -16.12 13.31 -34.90
N GLN A 9 -16.42 14.42 -34.24
CA GLN A 9 -15.39 15.34 -33.75
C GLN A 9 -14.46 14.54 -32.82
N GLU A 10 -13.22 14.33 -33.26
CA GLU A 10 -12.13 13.91 -32.39
C GLU A 10 -12.06 14.93 -31.26
N ALA A 11 -12.37 14.50 -30.04
CA ALA A 11 -12.27 15.36 -28.87
C ALA A 11 -10.83 15.90 -28.78
N GLN A 12 -10.65 17.21 -28.94
CA GLN A 12 -9.37 17.87 -28.71
C GLN A 12 -9.11 17.93 -27.20
N GLY A 13 -8.54 16.86 -26.65
CA GLY A 13 -8.16 16.78 -25.24
C GLY A 13 -7.80 15.37 -24.82
N ALA A 14 -6.94 15.23 -23.81
CA ALA A 14 -6.76 13.95 -23.14
C ALA A 14 -8.01 13.65 -22.30
N ASP A 15 -8.69 12.53 -22.57
CA ASP A 15 -9.80 12.06 -21.76
C ASP A 15 -9.25 11.43 -20.46
N PHE A 16 -9.52 12.07 -19.32
CA PHE A 16 -9.09 11.58 -18.01
C PHE A 16 -10.12 10.64 -17.35
N GLY A 17 -11.34 10.54 -17.88
CA GLY A 17 -12.35 9.61 -17.36
C GLY A 17 -11.91 8.15 -17.46
N VAL A 18 -10.97 7.85 -18.37
CA VAL A 18 -10.33 6.54 -18.49
C VAL A 18 -9.57 6.10 -17.22
N PHE A 19 -9.27 7.03 -16.31
CA PHE A 19 -8.56 6.74 -15.05
C PHE A 19 -9.47 6.61 -13.82
N ASP A 20 -10.78 6.82 -13.94
CA ASP A 20 -11.70 6.75 -12.79
C ASP A 20 -11.70 5.34 -12.15
N ALA A 21 -11.65 4.30 -12.98
CA ALA A 21 -11.53 2.91 -12.50
C ALA A 21 -10.20 2.67 -11.77
N PHE A 22 -9.12 3.29 -12.26
CA PHE A 22 -7.80 3.24 -11.63
C PHE A 22 -7.79 3.95 -10.27
N LEU A 23 -8.40 5.14 -10.18
CA LEU A 23 -8.53 5.86 -8.91
C LEU A 23 -9.36 5.07 -7.90
N LYS A 24 -10.45 4.44 -8.34
CA LYS A 24 -11.24 3.57 -7.48
C LYS A 24 -10.44 2.36 -6.98
N ALA A 25 -9.64 1.73 -7.84
CA ALA A 25 -8.78 0.60 -7.45
C ALA A 25 -7.72 1.01 -6.42
N GLN A 26 -7.23 2.25 -6.47
CA GLN A 26 -6.30 2.79 -5.47
C GLN A 26 -6.97 2.85 -4.08
N GLU A 27 -8.22 3.32 -4.02
CA GLU A 27 -8.99 3.40 -2.77
C GLU A 27 -9.41 2.02 -2.23
N ASP A 28 -9.97 1.17 -3.09
CA ASP A 28 -10.43 -0.17 -2.72
C ASP A 28 -9.26 -1.09 -2.35
N GLY A 29 -8.08 -0.79 -2.90
CA GLY A 29 -6.86 -1.56 -2.72
C GLY A 29 -6.77 -2.80 -3.60
N ILE A 30 -5.58 -3.42 -3.59
CA ILE A 30 -5.33 -4.66 -4.31
C ILE A 30 -4.94 -5.78 -3.35
N SER A 31 -5.37 -6.98 -3.70
CA SER A 31 -4.94 -8.23 -3.08
C SER A 31 -3.51 -8.58 -3.50
N VAL A 32 -2.60 -8.68 -2.53
CA VAL A 32 -1.21 -9.09 -2.74
C VAL A 32 -1.02 -10.49 -2.18
N ASP A 33 -0.86 -11.48 -3.07
CA ASP A 33 -0.51 -12.84 -2.68
C ASP A 33 0.95 -12.90 -2.22
N ILE A 34 1.15 -13.27 -0.95
CA ILE A 34 2.48 -13.38 -0.38
C ILE A 34 3.08 -14.72 -0.76
N VAL A 35 4.31 -14.66 -1.29
CA VAL A 35 5.12 -15.84 -1.56
C VAL A 35 6.25 -15.96 -0.54
N ALA A 36 6.61 -17.21 -0.22
CA ALA A 36 7.81 -17.51 0.54
C ALA A 36 9.07 -17.17 -0.28
N PRO A 37 10.26 -17.10 0.36
CA PRO A 37 11.52 -16.84 -0.34
C PRO A 37 11.86 -17.80 -1.50
N ASN A 38 11.23 -18.98 -1.53
CA ASN A 38 11.33 -19.95 -2.63
C ASN A 38 10.29 -19.72 -3.75
N ASN A 39 9.63 -18.55 -3.78
CA ASN A 39 8.55 -18.17 -4.69
C ASN A 39 7.30 -19.06 -4.64
N LYS A 40 7.10 -19.84 -3.58
CA LYS A 40 5.86 -20.60 -3.39
C LYS A 40 4.83 -19.78 -2.62
N PRO A 41 3.56 -19.75 -3.04
CA PRO A 41 2.49 -19.12 -2.26
C PRO A 41 2.39 -19.72 -0.87
N ILE A 42 2.27 -18.88 0.16
CA ILE A 42 2.07 -19.35 1.55
C ILE A 42 0.59 -19.37 1.96
N GLY A 43 -0.30 -18.93 1.07
CA GLY A 43 -1.74 -18.85 1.32
C GLY A 43 -2.15 -17.66 2.19
N LEU A 44 -1.29 -16.65 2.29
CA LEU A 44 -1.58 -15.33 2.86
C LEU A 44 -1.71 -14.32 1.73
N GLN A 45 -2.79 -13.56 1.76
CA GLN A 45 -3.06 -12.43 0.90
C GLN A 45 -3.26 -11.20 1.78
N ILE A 46 -2.60 -10.10 1.43
CA ILE A 46 -2.74 -8.82 2.13
C ILE A 46 -3.37 -7.83 1.16
N VAL A 47 -4.48 -7.21 1.55
CA VAL A 47 -5.11 -6.14 0.78
C VAL A 47 -4.52 -4.81 1.20
N VAL A 48 -3.99 -4.05 0.25
CA VAL A 48 -3.35 -2.75 0.52
C VAL A 48 -3.84 -1.69 -0.46
N CYS A 49 -4.08 -0.48 0.05
CA CYS A 49 -4.46 0.66 -0.78
C CYS A 49 -3.27 1.17 -1.62
N GLY A 50 -3.58 1.88 -2.69
CA GLY A 50 -2.59 2.39 -3.63
C GLY A 50 -1.96 3.72 -3.22
N PRO A 51 -0.86 4.12 -3.88
CA PRO A 51 -0.10 5.32 -3.52
C PRO A 51 -0.92 6.63 -3.62
N ASP A 52 -1.91 6.68 -4.50
CA ASP A 52 -2.76 7.85 -4.74
C ASP A 52 -4.04 7.85 -3.90
N SER A 53 -4.24 6.83 -3.05
CA SER A 53 -5.42 6.76 -2.20
C SER A 53 -5.40 7.74 -1.04
N ASP A 54 -6.56 8.23 -0.63
CA ASP A 54 -6.76 9.06 0.55
C ASP A 54 -6.20 8.37 1.81
N ARG A 55 -6.38 7.05 1.92
CA ARG A 55 -5.85 6.26 3.03
C ARG A 55 -4.32 6.30 3.07
N MET A 56 -3.66 6.13 1.93
CA MET A 56 -2.19 6.18 1.86
C MET A 56 -1.67 7.58 2.19
N GLN A 57 -2.30 8.62 1.64
CA GLN A 57 -1.91 10.01 1.92
C GLN A 57 -2.04 10.35 3.40
N LYS A 58 -3.17 9.97 4.03
CA LYS A 58 -3.37 10.13 5.48
C LYS A 58 -2.33 9.35 6.28
N ALA A 59 -2.05 8.10 5.92
CA ALA A 59 -1.03 7.28 6.57
C ALA A 59 0.35 7.95 6.54
N MET A 60 0.76 8.51 5.39
CA MET A 60 2.04 9.22 5.26
C MET A 60 2.11 10.46 6.17
N ILE A 61 1.04 11.26 6.21
CA ILE A 61 0.98 12.48 7.02
C ILE A 61 0.99 12.15 8.52
N GLU A 62 0.18 11.18 8.94
CA GLU A 62 0.10 10.73 10.33
C GLU A 62 1.44 10.18 10.80
N VAL A 63 2.07 9.30 10.02
CA VAL A 63 3.37 8.72 10.37
C VAL A 63 4.46 9.80 10.41
N ALA A 64 4.48 10.73 9.45
CA ALA A 64 5.43 11.84 9.48
C ALA A 64 5.27 12.67 10.76
N SER A 65 4.03 12.93 11.18
CA SER A 65 3.71 13.68 12.40
C SER A 65 4.08 12.91 13.67
N GLU A 66 3.78 11.61 13.74
CA GLU A 66 4.13 10.72 14.85
C GLU A 66 5.65 10.69 15.06
N PHE A 67 6.42 10.53 13.99
CA PHE A 67 7.88 10.47 14.06
C PHE A 67 8.52 11.83 14.35
N ALA A 68 7.96 12.92 13.83
CA ALA A 68 8.42 14.27 14.19
C ALA A 68 8.18 14.56 15.69
N ALA A 69 7.04 14.15 16.22
CA ALA A 69 6.72 14.28 17.64
C ALA A 69 7.61 13.39 18.52
N GLU A 70 7.97 12.18 18.06
CA GLU A 70 8.90 11.31 18.78
C GLU A 70 10.33 11.90 18.77
N ALA A 71 10.78 12.43 17.63
CA ALA A 71 12.08 13.08 17.52
C ALA A 71 12.18 14.32 18.42
N ALA A 72 11.13 15.14 18.49
CA ALA A 72 11.09 16.31 19.37
C ALA A 72 11.14 15.97 20.87
N LYS A 73 10.79 14.73 21.26
CA LYS A 73 10.92 14.24 22.64
C LYS A 73 12.30 13.69 22.96
N ARG A 74 13.13 13.40 21.95
CA ARG A 74 14.51 12.98 22.16
C ARG A 74 15.32 14.23 22.43
N ASP A 75 15.89 14.32 23.63
CA ASP A 75 16.80 15.38 24.05
C ASP A 75 18.21 15.24 23.40
N ASP A 76 18.31 14.39 22.38
CA ASP A 76 19.54 14.05 21.67
C ASP A 76 19.46 14.65 20.25
N LEU A 77 20.39 15.57 19.97
CA LEU A 77 20.62 16.15 18.63
C LEU A 77 21.40 15.19 17.70
N GLY A 78 21.65 13.96 18.15
CA GLY A 78 22.33 12.92 17.39
C GLY A 78 21.61 12.49 16.12
N ASP A 79 22.34 11.75 15.29
CA ASP A 79 21.85 11.24 14.01
C ASP A 79 20.56 10.42 14.16
N GLU A 80 19.68 10.53 13.16
CA GLU A 80 18.51 9.67 13.07
C GLU A 80 18.94 8.19 13.08
N PRO A 81 18.34 7.32 13.92
CA PRO A 81 18.76 5.94 13.99
C PRO A 81 18.67 5.28 12.60
N PRO A 82 19.62 4.38 12.27
CA PRO A 82 19.75 3.82 10.92
C PRO A 82 18.53 3.00 10.46
N ASP A 83 17.62 2.65 11.39
CA ASP A 83 16.38 1.91 11.11
C ASP A 83 15.12 2.80 11.02
N ALA A 84 15.25 4.13 11.14
CA ALA A 84 14.10 5.04 11.16
C ALA A 84 13.30 5.00 9.86
N ALA A 85 13.96 4.96 8.71
CA ALA A 85 13.31 4.86 7.41
C ALA A 85 12.48 3.57 7.28
N ASP A 86 13.03 2.44 7.73
CA ASP A 86 12.34 1.14 7.74
C ASP A 86 11.13 1.18 8.68
N LYS A 87 11.27 1.78 9.88
CA LYS A 87 10.17 1.94 10.84
C LYS A 87 9.04 2.81 10.29
N ARG A 88 9.37 3.92 9.62
CA ARG A 88 8.39 4.79 8.94
C ARG A 88 7.65 4.02 7.84
N MET A 89 8.38 3.28 7.00
CA MET A 89 7.78 2.47 5.95
C MET A 89 6.80 1.42 6.51
N ILE A 90 7.21 0.70 7.57
CA ILE A 90 6.36 -0.29 8.23
C ILE A 90 5.09 0.37 8.79
N ALA A 91 5.21 1.53 9.42
CA ALA A 91 4.06 2.24 9.96
C ALA A 91 3.08 2.70 8.86
N ILE A 92 3.60 3.20 7.73
CA ILE A 92 2.77 3.58 6.58
C ILE A 92 2.03 2.36 6.02
N LEU A 93 2.75 1.26 5.75
CA LEU A 93 2.15 0.04 5.21
C LEU A 93 1.11 -0.57 6.14
N ALA A 94 1.32 -0.49 7.45
CA ALA A 94 0.36 -0.96 8.44
C ALA A 94 -0.95 -0.18 8.41
N LYS A 95 -0.90 1.16 8.30
CA LYS A 95 -2.09 2.02 8.16
C LYS A 95 -2.74 1.88 6.77
N ALA A 96 -1.94 1.63 5.73
CA ALA A 96 -2.40 1.46 4.35
C ALA A 96 -3.02 0.07 4.07
N SER A 97 -2.76 -0.92 4.93
CA SER A 97 -3.35 -2.25 4.82
C SER A 97 -4.84 -2.21 5.17
N ILE A 98 -5.66 -2.93 4.42
CA ILE A 98 -7.13 -2.96 4.56
C ILE A 98 -7.58 -4.24 5.26
N SER A 99 -7.00 -5.38 4.88
CA SER A 99 -7.29 -6.68 5.46
C SER A 99 -6.19 -7.69 5.10
N TRP A 100 -6.22 -8.87 5.72
CA TRP A 100 -5.53 -10.04 5.23
C TRP A 100 -6.45 -11.27 5.26
N GLY A 101 -6.10 -12.29 4.50
CA GLY A 101 -6.84 -13.55 4.42
C GLY A 101 -6.29 -14.43 3.30
N PRO A 102 -6.90 -15.57 2.98
CA PRO A 102 -7.93 -16.27 3.75
C PRO A 102 -7.38 -16.94 5.02
N LYS A 103 -6.06 -16.99 5.22
CA LYS A 103 -5.41 -17.52 6.42
C LYS A 103 -4.77 -16.40 7.23
N ASP A 104 -4.99 -16.42 8.53
CA ASP A 104 -4.25 -15.55 9.45
C ASP A 104 -2.77 -15.97 9.49
N PRO A 105 -1.84 -15.00 9.46
CA PRO A 105 -0.43 -15.31 9.63
C PRO A 105 -0.19 -15.82 11.06
N ILE A 106 0.56 -16.91 11.17
CA ILE A 106 1.00 -17.46 12.45
C ILE A 106 2.41 -16.96 12.73
N VAL A 107 2.57 -16.24 13.84
CA VAL A 107 3.87 -15.73 14.30
C VAL A 107 4.12 -16.25 15.70
N ASP A 108 5.26 -16.91 15.90
CA ASP A 108 5.62 -17.55 17.18
C ASP A 108 4.56 -18.54 17.69
N GLY A 109 3.89 -19.23 16.76
CA GLY A 109 2.84 -20.21 17.08
C GLY A 109 1.46 -19.60 17.37
N VAL A 110 1.31 -18.27 17.30
CA VAL A 110 0.06 -17.58 17.56
C VAL A 110 -0.53 -17.03 16.25
N PRO A 111 -1.80 -17.33 15.91
CA PRO A 111 -2.47 -16.68 14.79
C PRO A 111 -2.73 -15.22 15.12
N LEU A 112 -2.35 -14.32 14.21
CA LEU A 112 -2.59 -12.90 14.36
C LEU A 112 -3.91 -12.53 13.69
N ALA A 113 -4.82 -11.90 14.44
CA ALA A 113 -5.97 -11.23 13.86
C ALA A 113 -5.54 -9.94 13.14
N PHE A 114 -6.25 -9.57 12.08
CA PHE A 114 -5.94 -8.34 11.34
C PHE A 114 -6.16 -7.09 12.20
N ASN A 115 -5.09 -6.34 12.45
CA ASN A 115 -5.09 -4.98 12.98
C ASN A 115 -3.72 -4.32 12.70
N GLU A 116 -3.65 -2.99 12.85
CA GLU A 116 -2.43 -2.22 12.55
C GLU A 116 -1.20 -2.73 13.34
N ALA A 117 -1.34 -3.01 14.64
CA ALA A 117 -0.24 -3.47 15.48
C ALA A 117 0.31 -4.82 15.03
N ASN A 118 -0.57 -5.75 14.65
CA ASN A 118 -0.21 -7.06 14.16
C ASN A 118 0.40 -7.01 12.76
N VAL A 119 -0.05 -6.08 11.90
CA VAL A 119 0.62 -5.81 10.61
C VAL A 119 2.01 -5.26 10.85
N LYS A 120 2.19 -4.29 11.76
CA LYS A 120 3.53 -3.78 12.15
C LYS A 120 4.43 -4.92 12.63
N LEU A 121 3.92 -5.81 13.49
CA LEU A 121 4.66 -6.97 14.00
C LEU A 121 5.11 -7.89 12.86
N LEU A 122 4.19 -8.25 11.95
CA LEU A 122 4.48 -9.08 10.80
C LEU A 122 5.56 -8.47 9.90
N LEU A 123 5.40 -7.19 9.51
CA LEU A 123 6.31 -6.52 8.58
C LEU A 123 7.68 -6.20 9.19
N THR A 124 7.74 -6.00 10.52
CA THR A 124 9.01 -5.83 11.25
C THR A 124 9.80 -7.12 11.27
N LYS A 125 9.13 -8.25 11.55
CA LYS A 125 9.81 -9.55 11.70
C LYS A 125 10.16 -10.20 10.36
N TYR A 126 9.28 -10.08 9.37
CA TYR A 126 9.40 -10.79 8.09
C TYR A 126 9.60 -9.81 6.95
N ARG A 127 10.86 -9.37 6.77
CA ARG A 127 11.25 -8.42 5.73
C ARG A 127 10.82 -8.83 4.31
N PHE A 128 10.86 -10.13 3.98
CA PHE A 128 10.43 -10.59 2.66
C PHE A 128 8.94 -10.32 2.36
N VAL A 129 8.09 -10.27 3.40
CA VAL A 129 6.67 -9.89 3.27
C VAL A 129 6.55 -8.39 3.04
N ARG A 130 7.30 -7.60 3.83
CA ARG A 130 7.37 -6.15 3.69
C ARG A 130 7.79 -5.74 2.28
N ASP A 131 8.86 -6.32 1.76
CA ASP A 131 9.41 -5.94 0.46
C ASP A 131 8.41 -6.23 -0.68
N GLN A 132 7.65 -7.35 -0.60
CA GLN A 132 6.58 -7.66 -1.56
C GLN A 132 5.41 -6.68 -1.47
N LEU A 133 4.99 -6.34 -0.26
CA LEU A 133 3.87 -5.42 -0.04
C LEU A 133 4.23 -4.00 -0.46
N GLU A 134 5.42 -3.53 -0.08
CA GLU A 134 5.97 -2.22 -0.44
C GLU A 134 6.08 -2.07 -1.96
N PHE A 135 6.60 -3.08 -2.63
CA PHE A 135 6.75 -3.08 -4.08
C PHE A 135 5.42 -2.85 -4.80
N LYS A 136 4.35 -3.49 -4.31
CA LYS A 136 3.01 -3.35 -4.87
C LYS A 136 2.39 -2.00 -4.52
N ALA A 137 2.46 -1.59 -3.25
CA ALA A 137 1.87 -0.36 -2.73
C ALA A 137 2.51 0.92 -3.28
N LYS A 138 3.78 0.90 -3.73
CA LYS A 138 4.43 2.08 -4.32
C LYS A 138 4.13 2.30 -5.81
N ARG A 139 3.66 1.27 -6.51
CA ARG A 139 3.57 1.29 -7.98
C ARG A 139 2.14 1.49 -8.42
N ARG A 140 1.87 2.65 -9.04
CA ARG A 140 0.60 2.93 -9.73
C ARG A 140 0.24 1.82 -10.73
N THR A 141 1.21 1.28 -11.46
CA THR A 141 0.99 0.17 -12.40
C THR A 141 0.40 -1.08 -11.75
N SER A 142 0.57 -1.30 -10.43
CA SER A 142 -0.05 -2.42 -9.73
C SER A 142 -1.57 -2.29 -9.63
N PHE A 143 -2.10 -1.07 -9.78
CA PHE A 143 -3.52 -0.72 -9.64
C PHE A 143 -4.19 -0.44 -11.00
N MET A 144 -3.43 -0.49 -12.11
CA MET A 144 -4.04 -0.44 -13.43
C MET A 144 -4.68 -1.79 -13.75
N GLN A 145 -5.96 -1.77 -14.09
CA GLN A 145 -6.62 -2.92 -14.71
C GLN A 145 -6.04 -3.08 -16.13
N GLY A 146 -5.52 -4.27 -16.43
CA GLY A 146 -4.98 -4.61 -17.75
C GLY A 146 -6.06 -4.91 -18.78
#